data_AF-B8HYB7-F1
#
_entry.id   AF-B8HYB7-F1
#
_cell.length_a   1.000
_cell.length_b   1.000
_cell.length_c   1.000
_cell.angle_alpha   90.00
_cell.angle_beta   90.00
_cell.angle_gamma   90.00
#
_symmetry.space_group_name_H-M   'P 1'
#
loop_
_entity.id
_entity.type
_entity.pdbx_description
1 polymer ?
#
loop_
_entity_poly.entity_id
_entity_poly.type
_entity_poly.pdbx_seq_one_letter_code
_entity_poly.pdbx_strand_id
1 'polypeptide(L)' 'MAFFRQYIAPLFVVLLFLLALVVVSARIFLPQDMAQPAPIEEMAVLPVESQVPVLPVNLHTLVQGLPDSEG' A
#
# COMPACT_ATOMS: atom_id res chain seq x y z
N MET A 1 -27.54 31.59 -22.76
CA MET A 1 -27.28 30.73 -21.57
C MET A 1 -26.68 29.35 -21.92
N ALA A 2 -26.84 28.81 -23.14
CA ALA A 2 -26.30 27.48 -23.50
C ALA A 2 -24.81 27.49 -23.89
N PHE A 3 -24.35 28.52 -24.62
CA PHE A 3 -22.95 28.61 -25.12
C PHE A 3 -21.90 28.52 -24.00
N PHE A 4 -22.12 29.23 -22.89
CA PHE A 4 -21.20 29.20 -21.75
C PHE A 4 -21.10 27.80 -21.14
N ARG A 5 -22.23 27.14 -20.90
CA ARG A 5 -22.23 25.78 -20.35
C ARG A 5 -21.77 24.71 -21.34
N GLN A 6 -21.91 24.95 -22.64
CA GLN A 6 -21.62 23.95 -23.67
C GLN A 6 -20.15 23.96 -24.12
N TYR A 7 -19.45 25.09 -23.99
CA TYR A 7 -18.05 25.20 -24.40
C TYR A 7 -17.12 25.57 -23.25
N ILE A 8 -17.51 26.54 -22.44
CA ILE A 8 -16.67 27.04 -21.36
C ILE A 8 -16.62 26.04 -20.20
N ALA A 9 -17.76 25.45 -19.80
CA ALA A 9 -17.76 24.44 -18.74
C ALA A 9 -16.96 23.16 -19.11
N PRO A 10 -17.10 22.55 -20.31
CA PRO A 10 -16.29 21.40 -20.69
C PRO A 10 -14.80 21.72 -20.77
N LEU A 11 -14.44 22.91 -21.25
CA LEU A 11 -13.04 23.35 -21.29
C LEU A 11 -12.47 23.44 -19.85
N PHE A 12 -13.20 24.07 -18.93
CA PHE A 12 -12.78 24.11 -17.52
C PHE A 12 -12.65 22.73 -16.89
N VAL A 13 -13.55 21.78 -17.21
CA VAL A 13 -13.42 20.40 -16.71
C VAL A 13 -12.10 19.77 -17.16
N VAL A 14 -11.74 19.90 -18.44
CA VAL A 14 -10.47 19.38 -18.96
C VAL A 14 -9.28 20.10 -18.31
N LEU A 15 -9.36 21.42 -18.17
CA LEU A 15 -8.28 22.23 -17.59
C LEU A 15 -8.04 21.87 -16.12
N LEU A 16 -9.11 21.77 -15.33
CA LEU A 16 -9.06 21.34 -13.93
C LEU A 16 -8.65 19.88 -13.80
N PHE A 17 -9.05 19.01 -14.72
CA PHE A 17 -8.59 17.62 -14.75
C PHE A 17 -7.08 17.54 -14.97
N LEU A 18 -6.53 18.27 -15.94
CA LEU A 18 -5.09 18.32 -16.17
C LEU A 18 -4.35 18.91 -14.97
N LEU A 19 -4.87 20.00 -14.39
CA LEU A 19 -4.32 20.58 -13.17
C LEU A 19 -4.32 19.56 -12.02
N ALA A 20 -5.44 18.87 -11.79
CA ALA A 20 -5.56 17.85 -10.76
C ALA A 20 -4.61 16.68 -11.01
N LEU A 21 -4.45 16.25 -12.27
CA LEU A 21 -3.50 15.19 -12.64
C LEU A 21 -2.06 15.59 -12.30
N VAL A 22 -1.68 16.85 -12.60
CA VAL A 22 -0.35 17.38 -12.26
C VAL A 22 -0.17 17.50 -10.75
N VAL A 23 -1.15 18.05 -10.04
CA VAL A 23 -1.07 18.24 -8.57
C VAL A 23 -1.00 16.88 -7.85
N VAL A 24 -1.83 15.91 -8.25
CA VAL A 24 -1.85 14.56 -7.67
C VAL A 24 -0.56 13.82 -7.94
N SER A 25 -0.01 13.91 -9.16
CA SER A 25 1.27 13.28 -9.48
C SER A 25 2.43 13.96 -8.75
N ALA A 26 2.43 15.29 -8.64
CA ALA A 26 3.45 16.03 -7.90
C ALA A 26 3.42 15.73 -6.40
N ARG A 27 2.24 15.55 -5.80
CA ARG A 27 2.04 15.28 -4.36
C ARG A 27 2.90 14.13 -3.84
N ILE A 28 3.02 13.05 -4.62
CA ILE A 28 3.82 11.85 -4.28
C ILE A 28 5.31 12.18 -4.08
N PHE A 29 5.80 13.21 -4.78
CA PHE A 29 7.19 13.64 -4.72
C PHE A 29 7.43 14.78 -3.72
N LEU A 30 6.43 15.24 -2.99
CA LEU A 30 6.66 16.26 -1.96
C LEU A 30 7.39 15.62 -0.77
N PRO A 31 8.37 16.32 -0.16
CA PRO A 31 9.12 15.80 0.98
C PRO A 31 8.23 15.25 2.09
N GLN A 32 7.06 15.86 2.33
CA GLN A 32 6.08 15.40 3.32
C GLN A 32 5.46 14.02 3.02
N ASP A 33 5.28 13.66 1.74
CA ASP A 33 4.71 12.36 1.32
C ASP A 33 5.79 11.27 1.48
N MET A 34 7.04 11.58 1.12
CA MET A 34 8.19 10.69 1.30
C MET A 34 8.77 10.66 2.73
N ALA A 35 8.45 11.64 3.57
CA ALA A 35 8.91 11.74 4.95
C ALA A 35 8.07 10.90 5.92
N GLN A 36 7.01 10.24 5.44
CA GLN A 36 6.36 9.22 6.25
C GLN A 36 7.38 8.08 6.42
N PRO A 37 7.93 7.90 7.63
CA PRO A 37 8.86 6.81 7.86
C PRO A 37 8.13 5.55 7.44
N ALA A 38 8.77 4.70 6.63
CA ALA A 38 8.30 3.34 6.47
C ALA A 38 7.95 2.80 7.87
N PRO A 39 6.90 1.99 8.05
CA PRO A 39 6.60 1.37 9.33
C PRO A 39 7.83 0.63 9.86
N ILE A 40 8.67 1.37 10.56
CA ILE A 40 9.53 0.91 11.58
C ILE A 40 8.53 0.76 12.71
N GLU A 41 7.93 -0.44 12.77
CA GLU A 41 7.92 -1.07 14.07
C GLU A 41 9.33 -0.82 14.60
N GLU A 42 9.43 0.14 15.51
CA GLU A 42 10.45 0.11 16.52
C GLU A 42 10.50 -1.38 16.86
N MET A 43 11.63 -2.03 16.63
CA MET A 43 11.87 -3.34 17.22
C MET A 43 11.88 -3.13 18.74
N ALA A 44 10.78 -2.66 19.34
CA ALA A 44 10.17 -3.34 20.44
C ALA A 44 10.24 -4.80 20.04
N VAL A 45 11.30 -5.44 20.52
CA VAL A 45 11.34 -6.85 20.83
C VAL A 45 10.18 -7.06 21.82
N LEU A 46 8.95 -6.96 21.32
CA LEU A 46 7.83 -7.61 21.94
C LEU A 46 8.30 -9.06 22.02
N PRO A 47 8.22 -9.72 23.18
CA PRO A 47 8.35 -11.15 23.21
C PRO A 47 7.39 -11.64 22.13
N VAL A 48 7.96 -12.17 21.06
CA VAL A 48 7.20 -12.96 20.12
C VAL A 48 6.82 -14.16 20.96
N GLU A 49 5.72 -14.05 21.72
CA GLU A 49 4.83 -15.18 21.83
C GLU A 49 4.54 -15.49 20.38
N SER A 50 5.26 -16.50 19.93
CA SER A 50 5.13 -17.17 18.67
C SER A 50 3.67 -17.54 18.55
N GLN A 51 2.88 -16.60 18.03
CA GLN A 51 1.71 -16.88 17.24
C GLN A 51 2.26 -17.54 15.97
N VAL A 52 2.77 -18.75 16.15
CA VAL A 52 2.62 -19.81 15.18
C VAL A 52 1.12 -19.76 14.90
N PRO A 53 0.69 -19.40 13.68
CA PRO A 53 -0.68 -19.66 13.30
C PRO A 53 -0.93 -21.11 13.72
N VAL A 54 -2.06 -21.46 14.33
CA VAL A 54 -2.37 -22.87 14.55
C VAL A 54 -2.53 -23.47 13.16
N LEU A 55 -1.40 -23.86 12.59
CA LEU A 55 -1.29 -24.36 11.24
C LEU A 55 -1.91 -25.75 11.33
N PRO A 56 -2.76 -26.12 10.36
CA PRO A 56 -3.21 -27.50 10.29
C PRO A 56 -1.99 -28.43 10.31
N VAL A 57 -2.06 -29.52 11.09
CA VAL A 57 -0.95 -30.44 11.45
C VAL A 57 -0.03 -30.77 10.25
N ASN A 58 -0.62 -30.87 9.07
CA ASN A 58 0.00 -31.13 7.78
C ASN A 58 0.93 -30.04 7.22
N LEU A 59 0.94 -28.81 7.76
CA LEU A 59 1.84 -27.73 7.35
C LEU A 59 3.02 -27.52 8.31
N HIS A 60 2.99 -28.12 9.50
CA HIS A 60 4.11 -28.07 10.43
C HIS A 60 5.36 -28.79 9.89
N THR A 61 5.17 -29.83 9.08
CA THR A 61 6.27 -30.60 8.45
C THR A 61 6.99 -29.85 7.34
N LEU A 62 6.35 -28.86 6.72
CA LEU A 62 7.00 -28.03 5.69
C LEU A 62 7.89 -26.94 6.30
N VAL A 63 7.51 -26.45 7.47
CA VAL A 63 8.31 -25.46 8.23
C VAL A 63 9.49 -26.13 8.93
N GLN A 64 9.31 -27.36 9.41
CA GLN A 64 10.32 -28.10 10.17
C GLN A 64 11.25 -28.94 9.27
N GLY A 65 11.00 -28.99 7.96
CA GLY A 65 11.62 -29.96 7.06
C GLY A 65 10.99 -31.35 7.26
N LEU A 66 10.94 -32.17 6.20
CA LEU A 66 10.50 -33.55 6.36
C LEU A 66 11.38 -34.20 7.44
N PRO A 67 10.81 -34.79 8.51
CA PRO A 67 11.62 -35.64 9.38
C PRO A 67 12.14 -36.77 8.49
N ASP A 68 13.46 -36.93 8.45
CA ASP A 68 14.10 -38.04 7.75
C ASP A 68 13.45 -39.32 8.28
N SER A 69 12.72 -40.02 7.40
CA SER A 69 12.07 -41.27 7.71
C SER A 69 13.17 -42.33 7.90
N GLU A 70 13.66 -42.45 9.13
CA GLU A 70 14.49 -43.57 9.55
C GLU A 70 13.61 -44.84 9.53
N GLY A 71 13.80 -45.68 8.49
CA GLY A 71 13.50 -47.13 8.48
C GLY A 71 12.05 -47.58 8.49
#